data_AF-A0A0B6Y8R3-F1
#
_entry.id   AF-A0A0B6Y8R3-F1
#
_cell.length_a   1.000
_cell.length_b   1.000
_cell.length_c   1.000
_cell.angle_alpha   90.00
_cell.angle_beta   90.00
_cell.angle_gamma   90.00
#
_symmetry.space_group_name_H-M   'P 1'
#
loop_
_entity.id
_entity.type
_entity.pdbx_description
1 polymer ?
#
loop_
_entity_poly.entity_id
_entity_poly.type
_entity_poly.pdbx_seq_one_letter_code
_entity_poly.pdbx_strand_id
1 'polypeptide(L)' 'MNVNNEEIEKFDLSALTQSECNDLLRRKGFFKKLHAGVKVPDEYLTGPYVEVMTEVDNYEL' A
#
# COMPACT_ATOMS: atom_id res chain seq x y z
N MET A 1 0.19 -2.47 11.47
CA MET A 1 0.64 -1.75 12.68
C MET A 1 1.23 -0.40 12.29
N ASN A 2 1.14 0.61 13.14
CA ASN A 2 1.82 1.90 12.95
C ASN A 2 3.25 1.89 13.55
N VAL A 3 3.92 3.04 13.52
CA VAL A 3 5.27 3.24 14.09
C VAL A 3 5.35 3.01 15.61
N ASN A 4 4.22 3.08 16.32
CA ASN A 4 4.11 2.80 17.76
C ASN A 4 3.80 1.32 18.05
N ASN A 5 3.83 0.46 17.03
CA ASN A 5 3.48 -0.96 17.10
C ASN A 5 2.00 -1.20 17.49
N GLU A 6 1.12 -0.24 17.21
CA GLU A 6 -0.31 -0.37 17.44
C GLU A 6 -0.97 -1.03 16.24
N GLU A 7 -1.83 -2.03 16.47
CA GLU A 7 -2.63 -2.65 15.41
C GLU A 7 -3.69 -1.65 14.91
N ILE A 8 -3.63 -1.29 13.63
CA ILE A 8 -4.60 -0.37 13.01
C ILE A 8 -5.73 -1.18 12.37
N GLU A 9 -5.39 -2.22 11.62
CA GLU A 9 -6.31 -3.03 10.84
C GLU A 9 -5.66 -4.39 10.53
N LYS A 10 -6.50 -5.42 10.38
CA LYS A 10 -6.09 -6.78 10.03
C LYS A 10 -6.94 -7.33 8.90
N PHE A 11 -6.28 -7.84 7.86
CA PHE A 11 -6.92 -8.43 6.68
C PHE A 11 -6.66 -9.93 6.64
N ASP A 12 -7.67 -10.71 6.26
CA ASP A 12 -7.49 -12.10 5.86
C ASP A 12 -7.09 -12.16 4.39
N LEU A 13 -5.89 -12.64 4.11
CA LEU A 13 -5.36 -12.75 2.75
C LEU A 13 -5.66 -14.13 2.13
N SER A 14 -6.20 -15.09 2.88
CA SER A 14 -6.43 -16.46 2.38
C SER A 14 -7.45 -16.51 1.24
N ALA A 15 -8.37 -15.56 1.20
CA ALA A 15 -9.38 -15.40 0.16
C ALA A 15 -8.88 -14.60 -1.06
N LEU A 16 -7.68 -14.04 -1.02
CA LEU A 16 -7.15 -13.14 -2.05
C LEU A 16 -6.06 -13.82 -2.87
N THR A 17 -6.08 -13.57 -4.16
CA THR A 17 -4.95 -13.86 -5.06
C THR A 17 -3.79 -12.91 -4.79
N GLN A 18 -2.62 -13.24 -5.34
CA GLN A 18 -1.45 -12.38 -5.27
C GLN A 18 -1.70 -10.99 -5.89
N SER A 19 -2.47 -10.92 -6.99
CA SER A 19 -2.80 -9.64 -7.63
C SER A 19 -3.63 -8.77 -6.69
N GLU A 20 -4.69 -9.34 -6.11
CA GLU A 20 -5.57 -8.63 -5.19
C GLU A 20 -4.86 -8.19 -3.91
N CYS A 21 -3.91 -9.00 -3.40
CA CYS A 21 -3.03 -8.59 -2.32
C CYS A 21 -2.17 -7.37 -2.69
N ASN A 22 -1.58 -7.35 -3.89
CA ASN A 22 -0.79 -6.23 -4.35
C ASN A 22 -1.64 -4.96 -4.50
N ASP A 23 -2.85 -5.09 -5.03
CA ASP A 23 -3.77 -3.97 -5.23
C ASP A 23 -4.29 -3.42 -3.89
N LEU A 24 -4.55 -4.29 -2.91
CA LEU A 24 -4.86 -3.89 -1.54
C LEU A 24 -3.71 -3.05 -0.93
N LEU A 25 -2.47 -3.53 -1.03
CA LEU A 25 -1.30 -2.81 -0.51
C LEU A 25 -1.11 -1.45 -1.20
N ARG A 26 -1.28 -1.38 -2.53
CA ARG A 26 -1.18 -0.13 -3.28
C ARG A 26 -2.25 0.89 -2.86
N ARG A 27 -3.52 0.45 -2.76
CA ARG A 27 -4.62 1.31 -2.30
C ARG A 27 -4.36 1.84 -0.91
N LYS A 28 -3.88 0.97 -0.03
CA LYS A 28 -3.46 1.35 1.32
C LYS A 28 -2.22 2.25 1.34
N GLY A 29 -1.62 2.63 0.20
CA GLY A 29 -0.53 3.59 0.10
C GLY A 29 0.88 3.00 0.27
N PHE A 30 1.03 1.67 0.21
CA PHE A 30 2.34 1.04 0.34
C PHE A 30 3.21 1.25 -0.91
N PHE A 31 4.45 1.67 -0.70
CA PHE A 31 5.45 1.78 -1.75
C PHE A 31 6.12 0.44 -2.05
N LYS A 32 6.05 -0.02 -3.31
CA LYS A 32 6.73 -1.23 -3.77
C LYS A 32 8.12 -0.87 -4.33
N LYS A 33 9.17 -1.29 -3.62
CA LYS A 33 10.55 -1.22 -4.14
C LYS A 33 10.73 -2.16 -5.34
N LEU A 34 11.52 -1.74 -6.32
CA LEU A 34 11.97 -2.60 -7.43
C LEU A 34 12.98 -3.65 -6.96
N HIS A 35 13.90 -3.26 -6.08
CA HIS A 35 14.86 -4.16 -5.42
C HIS A 35 15.22 -3.63 -4.02
N ALA A 36 15.84 -4.46 -3.19
CA ALA A 36 16.10 -4.15 -1.78
C ALA A 36 16.90 -2.84 -1.57
N GLY A 37 17.89 -2.58 -2.44
CA GLY A 37 18.74 -1.39 -2.36
C GLY A 37 18.11 -0.06 -2.79
N VAL A 38 16.86 -0.03 -3.29
CA VAL A 38 16.21 1.23 -3.67
C VAL A 38 15.88 2.04 -2.42
N LYS A 39 16.24 3.33 -2.44
CA LYS A 39 15.84 4.30 -1.40
C LYS A 39 14.31 4.46 -1.42
N VAL A 40 13.68 4.36 -0.25
CA VAL A 40 12.25 4.69 -0.10
C VAL A 40 12.12 6.21 -0.13
N PRO A 41 11.21 6.79 -0.92
CA PRO A 41 10.95 8.23 -0.88
C PRO A 41 10.49 8.66 0.52
N ASP A 42 10.87 9.87 0.94
CA ASP A 42 10.73 10.29 2.34
C ASP A 42 9.25 10.31 2.79
N GLU A 43 8.32 10.56 1.87
CA GLU A 43 6.86 10.53 2.08
C GLU A 43 6.30 9.14 2.48
N TYR A 44 7.02 8.05 2.21
CA TYR A 44 6.62 6.68 2.58
C TYR A 44 7.34 6.14 3.83
N LEU A 45 8.17 6.95 4.50
CA LEU A 45 9.00 6.49 5.63
C LEU A 45 8.25 6.40 6.96
N THR A 46 7.24 7.25 7.19
CA THR A 46 6.67 7.44 8.54
C THR A 46 5.33 6.76 8.77
N GLY A 47 4.65 6.24 7.74
CA GLY A 47 3.32 5.63 7.87
C GLY A 47 2.29 6.51 8.63
N PRO A 48 1.09 6.01 8.94
CA PRO A 48 0.41 4.94 8.23
C PRO A 48 0.10 5.40 6.81
N TYR A 49 0.32 4.51 5.86
CA TYR A 49 0.05 4.75 4.46
C TYR A 49 -1.42 5.16 4.29
N VAL A 50 -1.64 6.43 3.97
CA VAL A 50 -2.97 6.99 3.78
C VAL A 50 -3.54 6.37 2.52
N GLU A 51 -4.80 5.92 2.57
CA GLU A 51 -5.47 5.39 1.39
C GLU A 51 -5.49 6.48 0.31
N VAL A 52 -4.66 6.31 -0.72
CA VAL A 52 -4.61 7.28 -1.81
C VAL A 52 -5.82 6.99 -2.68
N MET A 53 -6.90 7.78 -2.53
CA MET A 53 -7.96 7.84 -3.53
C MET A 53 -7.32 8.41 -4.80
N THR A 54 -6.73 7.55 -5.63
CA THR A 54 -6.23 7.96 -6.93
C THR A 54 -7.45 8.30 -7.79
N GLU A 55 -7.71 9.59 -8.01
CA GLU A 55 -8.61 10.06 -9.07
C GLU A 55 -7.99 9.77 -10.45
N VAL A 56 -7.86 8.50 -10.84
CA VAL A 56 -7.55 8.14 -12.22
C VAL A 56 -8.22 6.82 -12.60
N ASP A 57 -9.53 6.89 -12.84
CA ASP A 57 -10.20 6.03 -13.82
C ASP A 57 -10.92 6.94 -14.83
N ASN A 58 -10.15 7.79 -15.51
CA ASN A 58 -10.56 8.41 -16.78
C ASN A 58 -9.56 7.96 -17.85
N TYR A 59 -9.73 6.74 -18.34
CA TYR A 59 -9.49 6.48 -19.75
C TYR A 59 -10.88 6.35 -20.38
N GLU A 60 -11.27 7.40 -21.10
CA GLU A 60 -12.44 7.39 -21.97
C GLU A 60 -12.33 6.27 -23.01
N LEU A 61 -13.50 5.67 -23.30
CA LEU A 61 -13.94 4.89 -24.47
C LEU A 61 -12.88 4.44 -25.51
#